data_AF-A0A7V8YB27-F1
#
_entry.id   AF-A0A7V8YB27-F1
#
_cell.length_a   1.000
_cell.length_b   1.000
_cell.length_c   1.000
_cell.angle_alpha   90.00
_cell.angle_beta   90.00
_cell.angle_gamma   90.00
#
_symmetry.space_group_name_H-M   'P 1'
#
loop_
_entity.id
_entity.type
_entity.pdbx_description
1 polymer ?
#
loop_
_entity_poly.entity_id
_entity_poly.type
_entity_poly.pdbx_seq_one_letter_code
_entity_poly.pdbx_strand_id
1 'polypeptide(L)'
;MTSLSSYMRRIWRASLTPDALLSAEEACEALPGRPEMTAPWLECNVLPAGEIAGLVVFRWGTILAAVAGTPATTTPHTVQPTPVTTWRGVASALGVSEDTVARHRREHDERTERPWFPTTEAVQEWWRKMHEPRPLRRSAR
;
A
#
# COMPACT_ATOMS: atom_id res chain seq x y z
N MET A 1 -30.54 -27.92 -16.62
CA MET A 1 -31.11 -26.74 -15.94
C MET A 1 -30.09 -26.25 -14.93
N THR A 2 -29.58 -25.02 -15.04
CA THR A 2 -28.66 -24.43 -14.05
C THR A 2 -29.45 -24.13 -12.76
N SER A 3 -29.00 -24.67 -11.64
CA SER A 3 -29.52 -24.29 -10.31
C SER A 3 -29.31 -22.79 -10.05
N LEU A 4 -30.25 -22.15 -9.36
CA LEU A 4 -30.18 -20.75 -8.95
C LEU A 4 -28.82 -20.41 -8.31
N SER A 5 -28.30 -21.31 -7.47
CA SER A 5 -26.98 -21.14 -6.83
C SER A 5 -25.84 -21.09 -7.84
N SER A 6 -25.90 -21.89 -8.90
CA SER A 6 -24.90 -21.89 -9.98
C SER A 6 -24.96 -20.60 -10.79
N TYR A 7 -26.17 -20.08 -11.03
CA TYR A 7 -26.38 -18.80 -11.71
C TYR A 7 -25.86 -17.62 -10.88
N MET A 8 -26.19 -17.58 -9.58
CA MET A 8 -25.72 -16.53 -8.66
C MET A 8 -24.18 -16.51 -8.55
N ARG A 9 -23.53 -17.68 -8.47
CA ARG A 9 -22.06 -17.76 -8.47
C ARG A 9 -21.44 -17.21 -9.75
N ARG A 10 -22.06 -17.44 -10.92
CA ARG A 10 -21.56 -16.87 -12.18
C ARG A 10 -21.65 -15.36 -12.19
N ILE A 11 -22.76 -14.79 -11.72
CA ILE A 11 -22.93 -13.34 -11.59
C ILE A 11 -21.90 -12.77 -10.61
N TRP A 12 -21.75 -13.41 -9.44
CA TRP A 12 -20.78 -12.99 -8.44
C TRP A 12 -19.36 -12.95 -9.01
N ARG A 13 -18.91 -14.02 -9.68
CA ARG A 13 -17.58 -14.03 -10.34
C ARG A 13 -17.43 -12.93 -11.37
N ALA A 14 -18.45 -12.70 -12.19
CA ALA A 14 -18.44 -11.67 -13.22
C ALA A 14 -18.40 -10.25 -12.63
N SER A 15 -18.81 -10.08 -11.37
CA SER A 15 -18.76 -8.80 -10.66
C SER A 15 -17.43 -8.52 -9.94
N LEU A 16 -16.50 -9.48 -9.92
CA LEU A 16 -15.22 -9.31 -9.22
C LEU A 16 -14.32 -8.33 -9.96
N THR A 17 -14.09 -7.16 -9.35
CA THR A 17 -13.11 -6.18 -9.80
C THR A 17 -11.68 -6.62 -9.46
N PRO A 18 -10.64 -6.13 -10.14
CA PRO A 18 -9.25 -6.47 -9.82
C PRO A 18 -8.83 -6.16 -8.37
N ASP A 19 -9.42 -5.14 -7.76
CA ASP A 19 -9.16 -4.77 -6.36
C ASP A 19 -10.00 -5.54 -5.33
N ALA A 20 -10.86 -6.47 -5.79
CA ALA A 20 -11.64 -7.29 -4.88
C ALA A 20 -10.71 -8.16 -4.01
N LEU A 21 -10.98 -8.18 -2.71
CA LEU A 21 -10.28 -9.01 -1.74
C LEU A 21 -11.07 -10.28 -1.52
N LEU A 22 -10.39 -11.42 -1.65
CA LEU A 22 -10.97 -12.75 -1.55
C LEU A 22 -10.19 -13.55 -0.52
N SER A 23 -10.90 -14.29 0.31
CA SER A 23 -10.33 -15.39 1.08
C SER A 23 -9.86 -16.52 0.15
N ALA A 24 -9.07 -17.45 0.70
CA ALA A 24 -8.66 -18.65 -0.04
C ALA A 24 -9.86 -19.46 -0.55
N GLU A 25 -10.93 -19.57 0.23
CA GLU A 25 -12.14 -20.30 -0.14
C GLU A 25 -12.86 -19.63 -1.31
N GLU A 26 -13.08 -18.31 -1.23
CA GLU A 26 -13.70 -17.53 -2.30
C GLU A 26 -12.85 -17.55 -3.57
N ALA A 27 -11.52 -17.49 -3.45
CA ALA A 27 -10.62 -17.60 -4.58
C ALA A 27 -10.71 -18.99 -5.25
N CYS A 28 -10.82 -20.07 -4.45
CA CYS A 28 -11.06 -21.42 -4.97
C CYS A 28 -12.41 -21.55 -5.69
N GLU A 29 -13.44 -20.86 -5.19
CA GLU A 29 -14.76 -20.86 -5.82
C GLU A 29 -14.82 -19.99 -7.10
N ALA A 30 -14.01 -18.94 -7.16
CA ALA A 30 -13.90 -18.03 -8.29
C ALA A 30 -13.11 -18.65 -9.45
N LEU A 31 -12.06 -19.41 -9.16
CA LEU A 31 -11.21 -20.02 -10.17
C LEU A 31 -11.85 -21.27 -10.81
N PRO A 32 -11.66 -21.47 -12.12
CA PRO A 32 -11.98 -22.75 -12.74
C PRO A 32 -10.95 -23.80 -12.28
N GLY A 33 -11.34 -24.72 -11.41
CA GLY A 33 -10.42 -25.76 -10.92
C GLY A 33 -11.01 -26.67 -9.86
N ARG A 34 -10.19 -27.61 -9.37
CA ARG A 34 -10.47 -28.42 -8.18
C ARG A 34 -9.94 -27.70 -6.94
N PRO A 35 -10.77 -27.47 -5.90
CA PRO A 35 -10.37 -26.72 -4.72
C PRO A 35 -9.10 -27.25 -4.05
N GLU A 36 -8.97 -28.58 -3.93
CA GLU A 36 -7.80 -29.27 -3.37
C GLU A 36 -6.47 -28.98 -4.07
N MET A 37 -6.48 -28.52 -5.33
CA MET A 37 -5.28 -28.09 -6.04
C MET A 37 -5.11 -26.58 -6.04
N THR A 38 -6.21 -25.83 -5.98
CA THR A 38 -6.21 -24.37 -6.08
C THR A 38 -5.69 -23.72 -4.80
N ALA A 39 -6.04 -24.21 -3.61
CA ALA A 39 -5.56 -23.62 -2.36
C ALA A 39 -4.03 -23.70 -2.20
N PRO A 40 -3.37 -24.88 -2.37
CA PRO A 40 -1.92 -24.96 -2.31
C PRO A 40 -1.24 -24.16 -3.43
N TRP A 41 -1.87 -24.07 -4.60
CA TRP A 41 -1.36 -23.26 -5.70
C TRP A 41 -1.38 -21.77 -5.36
N LEU A 42 -2.46 -21.26 -4.76
CA LEU A 42 -2.58 -19.85 -4.35
C LEU A 42 -1.47 -19.49 -3.35
N GLU A 43 -1.24 -20.33 -2.35
CA GLU A 43 -0.19 -20.10 -1.35
C GLU A 43 1.22 -20.05 -1.95
N CYS A 44 1.49 -20.88 -2.96
CA CYS A 44 2.81 -20.94 -3.60
C CYS A 44 3.02 -19.88 -4.69
N ASN A 45 1.95 -19.35 -5.31
CA ASN A 45 2.07 -18.56 -6.54
C ASN A 45 1.51 -17.14 -6.43
N VAL A 46 0.78 -16.81 -5.37
CA VAL A 46 0.13 -15.50 -5.20
C VAL A 46 0.55 -14.90 -3.86
N LEU A 47 1.12 -13.70 -3.90
CA LEU A 47 1.43 -12.95 -2.69
C LEU A 47 0.12 -12.52 -1.99
N PRO A 48 -0.02 -12.78 -0.69
CA PRO A 48 -1.19 -12.35 0.06
C PRO A 48 -1.25 -10.82 0.12
N ALA A 49 -2.46 -10.28 0.03
CA ALA A 49 -2.70 -8.84 0.13
C ALA A 49 -2.69 -8.35 1.59
N GLY A 50 -2.92 -9.26 2.53
CA GLY A 50 -2.94 -8.99 3.96
C GLY A 50 -3.82 -10.00 4.69
N GLU A 51 -4.25 -9.60 5.88
CA GLU A 51 -5.12 -10.41 6.75
C GLU A 51 -6.33 -9.57 7.18
N ILE A 52 -7.53 -10.15 7.11
CA ILE A 52 -8.77 -9.53 7.57
C ILE A 52 -9.46 -10.52 8.50
N ALA A 53 -9.72 -10.10 9.74
CA ALA A 53 -10.42 -10.90 10.75
C ALA A 53 -9.82 -12.31 10.97
N GLY A 54 -8.48 -12.45 10.92
CA GLY A 54 -7.82 -13.76 11.09
C GLY A 54 -7.65 -14.56 9.80
N LEU A 55 -8.15 -14.07 8.67
CA LEU A 55 -8.13 -14.77 7.38
C LEU A 55 -7.17 -14.09 6.41
N VAL A 56 -6.29 -14.88 5.80
CA VAL A 56 -5.43 -14.41 4.70
C VAL A 56 -6.30 -14.08 3.50
N VAL A 57 -6.12 -12.88 2.95
CA VAL A 57 -6.85 -12.42 1.77
C VAL A 57 -5.91 -12.13 0.61
N PHE A 58 -6.43 -12.35 -0.59
CA PHE A 58 -5.73 -12.18 -1.85
C PHE A 58 -6.47 -11.15 -2.70
N ARG A 59 -5.73 -10.34 -3.46
CA ARG A 59 -6.34 -9.47 -4.48
C ARG A 59 -6.67 -10.30 -5.71
N TRP A 60 -7.89 -10.15 -6.22
CA TRP A 60 -8.35 -10.85 -7.42
C TRP A 60 -7.47 -10.55 -8.64
N GLY A 61 -7.02 -9.30 -8.82
CA GLY A 61 -6.11 -8.92 -9.90
C GLY A 61 -4.76 -9.64 -9.84
N THR A 62 -4.21 -9.85 -8.64
CA THR A 62 -2.96 -10.61 -8.45
C THR A 62 -3.16 -12.09 -8.78
N ILE A 63 -4.31 -12.66 -8.39
CA ILE A 63 -4.68 -14.03 -8.76
C ILE A 63 -4.78 -14.18 -10.28
N LEU A 64 -5.50 -13.28 -10.95
CA LEU A 64 -5.65 -13.30 -12.41
C LEU A 64 -4.29 -13.19 -13.13
N ALA A 65 -3.40 -12.33 -12.64
CA ALA A 65 -2.06 -12.19 -13.21
C ALA A 65 -1.25 -13.48 -13.09
N ALA A 66 -1.29 -14.13 -11.92
CA ALA A 66 -0.63 -15.42 -11.69
C ALA A 66 -1.21 -16.54 -12.59
N VAL A 67 -2.53 -16.60 -12.77
CA VAL A 67 -3.19 -17.58 -13.66
C VAL A 67 -2.79 -17.37 -15.12
N ALA A 68 -2.67 -16.13 -15.56
CA ALA A 68 -2.31 -15.80 -16.95
C ALA A 68 -0.86 -16.16 -17.30
N GLY A 69 -0.08 -16.76 -16.38
CA GLY A 69 1.33 -17.05 -16.57
C GLY A 69 2.17 -15.80 -16.84
N THR A 70 1.56 -14.63 -16.63
CA THR A 70 2.25 -13.35 -16.69
C THR A 70 2.91 -13.24 -15.33
N PRO A 71 4.27 -13.16 -15.23
CA PRO A 71 4.87 -12.80 -13.95
C PRO A 71 4.15 -11.52 -13.58
N ALA A 72 3.39 -11.52 -12.48
CA ALA A 72 2.46 -10.45 -12.14
C ALA A 72 3.21 -9.18 -12.46
N THR A 73 2.85 -8.58 -13.62
CA THR A 73 3.47 -7.34 -14.00
C THR A 73 2.79 -6.50 -12.99
N THR A 74 3.53 -6.28 -11.90
CA THR A 74 3.36 -5.23 -10.95
C THR A 74 3.20 -4.02 -11.85
N THR A 75 1.96 -3.81 -12.31
CA THR A 75 1.39 -2.49 -12.42
C THR A 75 1.84 -1.93 -11.10
N PRO A 76 2.81 -1.00 -11.07
CA PRO A 76 3.29 -0.49 -9.82
C PRO A 76 2.00 -0.14 -9.10
N HIS A 77 1.77 -0.80 -7.96
CA HIS A 77 0.93 -0.20 -6.97
C HIS A 77 1.48 1.21 -6.94
N THR A 78 0.71 2.16 -7.47
CA THR A 78 0.90 3.52 -7.05
C THR A 78 0.54 3.36 -5.59
N VAL A 79 1.57 3.07 -4.78
CA VAL A 79 1.50 3.04 -3.33
C VAL A 79 0.94 4.42 -3.08
N GLN A 80 -0.36 4.48 -2.87
CA GLN A 80 -1.03 5.75 -2.71
C GLN A 80 -0.31 6.34 -1.51
N PRO A 81 0.47 7.41 -1.70
CA PRO A 81 1.48 7.76 -0.72
C PRO A 81 0.73 8.07 0.57
N THR A 82 1.02 7.30 1.61
CA THR A 82 0.32 7.47 2.88
C THR A 82 0.73 8.83 3.43
N PRO A 83 -0.20 9.78 3.61
CA PRO A 83 0.16 11.09 4.09
C PRO A 83 0.68 10.98 5.52
N VAL A 84 1.81 11.63 5.79
CA VAL A 84 2.41 11.71 7.13
C VAL A 84 1.79 12.90 7.85
N THR A 85 0.92 12.60 8.81
CA THR A 85 0.10 13.59 9.53
C THR A 85 0.46 13.75 11.01
N THR A 86 1.48 13.02 11.47
CA THR A 86 1.91 13.03 12.88
C THR A 86 3.42 13.25 12.99
N TRP A 87 3.87 13.89 14.08
CA TRP A 87 5.29 14.09 14.34
C TRP A 87 6.02 12.76 14.56
N ARG A 88 5.33 11.76 15.11
CA ARG A 88 5.78 10.37 15.15
C ARG A 88 6.04 9.80 13.76
N GLY A 89 5.11 10.01 12.83
CA GLY A 89 5.28 9.59 11.44
C GLY A 89 6.45 10.29 10.75
N VAL A 90 6.65 11.59 11.03
CA VAL A 90 7.83 12.34 10.55
C VAL A 90 9.12 11.75 11.09
N ALA A 91 9.19 11.46 12.38
CA ALA A 91 10.35 10.84 13.02
C ALA A 91 10.65 9.46 12.42
N SER A 92 9.61 8.64 12.24
CA SER A 92 9.72 7.33 11.59
C SER A 92 10.19 7.42 10.14
N ALA A 93 9.70 8.40 9.37
CA ALA A 93 10.08 8.64 7.98
C ALA A 93 11.57 9.03 7.82
N LEU A 94 12.11 9.69 8.84
CA LEU A 94 13.50 10.17 8.88
C LEU A 94 14.45 9.19 9.58
N GLY A 95 13.93 8.15 10.25
CA GLY A 95 14.73 7.22 11.03
C GLY A 95 15.35 7.86 12.29
N VAL A 96 14.72 8.88 12.86
CA VAL A 96 15.20 9.61 14.05
C VAL A 96 14.16 9.59 15.18
N SER A 97 14.53 10.07 16.36
CA SER A 97 13.59 10.21 17.48
C SER A 97 12.67 11.43 17.32
N GLU A 98 11.45 11.35 17.88
CA GLU A 98 10.52 12.49 17.94
C GLU A 98 11.16 13.73 18.59
N ASP A 99 12.00 13.54 19.62
CA ASP A 99 12.75 14.62 20.28
C ASP A 99 13.73 15.32 19.35
N THR A 100 14.36 14.58 18.44
CA THR A 100 15.27 15.15 17.44
C THR A 100 14.51 16.06 16.49
N VAL A 101 13.33 15.65 16.04
CA VAL A 101 12.43 16.46 15.21
C VAL A 101 11.95 17.69 15.99
N ALA A 102 11.52 17.53 17.24
CA ALA A 102 11.04 18.63 18.08
C ALA A 102 12.13 19.68 18.36
N ARG A 103 13.36 19.25 18.65
CA ARG A 103 14.52 20.14 18.83
C ARG A 103 14.80 20.91 17.54
N HIS A 104 14.86 20.22 16.41
CA HIS A 104 15.17 20.84 15.12
C HIS A 104 14.12 21.88 14.69
N ARG A 105 12.83 21.62 14.95
CA ARG A 105 11.76 22.59 14.70
C ARG A 105 11.89 23.87 15.52
N ARG A 106 12.33 23.76 16.77
CA ARG A 106 12.57 24.94 17.64
C ARG A 106 13.73 25.78 17.12
N GLU A 107 14.78 25.14 16.60
CA GLU A 107 15.96 25.82 16.04
C GLU A 107 15.61 26.65 14.79
N HIS A 108 14.61 26.20 14.01
CA HIS A 108 14.18 26.86 12.78
C HIS A 108 12.91 27.74 12.92
N ASP A 109 12.43 28.00 14.16
CA ASP A 109 11.21 28.76 14.49
C ASP A 109 9.96 28.29 13.71
N GLU A 110 9.84 26.98 13.48
CA GLU A 110 8.77 26.42 12.67
C GLU A 110 7.52 26.13 13.54
N ARG A 111 6.66 27.16 13.62
CA ARG A 111 5.45 27.18 14.46
C ARG A 111 4.29 26.31 13.98
N THR A 112 4.46 25.53 12.90
CA THR A 112 3.39 24.71 12.35
C THR A 112 2.88 23.72 13.40
N GLU A 113 1.64 23.90 13.86
CA GLU A 113 1.11 23.13 14.99
C GLU A 113 0.95 21.63 14.66
N ARG A 114 0.75 21.30 13.37
CA ARG A 114 0.53 19.93 12.90
C ARG A 114 1.33 19.64 11.63
N PRO A 115 2.03 18.50 11.55
CA PRO A 115 2.70 18.10 10.33
C PRO A 115 1.66 17.59 9.35
N TRP A 116 1.74 18.05 8.10
CA TRP A 116 0.98 17.47 7.01
C TRP A 116 1.92 17.35 5.83
N PHE A 117 2.28 16.12 5.47
CA PHE A 117 3.10 15.81 4.32
C PHE A 117 2.37 14.79 3.44
N PRO A 118 2.29 15.02 2.12
CA PRO A 118 1.57 14.12 1.22
C PRO A 118 2.24 12.76 1.11
N THR A 119 3.57 12.68 1.32
CA THR A 119 4.36 11.45 1.21
C THR A 119 5.54 11.45 2.19
N THR A 120 6.16 10.29 2.41
CA THR A 120 7.41 10.14 3.17
C THR A 120 8.57 10.89 2.52
N GLU A 121 8.64 10.93 1.19
CA GLU A 121 9.64 11.68 0.43
C GLU A 121 9.50 13.19 0.66
N ALA A 122 8.27 13.70 0.78
CA ALA A 122 8.03 15.11 1.09
C ALA A 122 8.56 15.48 2.50
N VAL A 123 8.52 14.54 3.45
CA VAL A 123 9.17 14.71 4.76
C VAL A 123 10.69 14.81 4.62
N GLN A 124 11.30 13.93 3.82
CA GLN A 124 12.74 13.93 3.58
C GLN A 124 13.21 15.19 2.85
N GLU A 125 12.44 15.68 1.88
CA GLU A 125 12.73 16.92 1.17
C GLU A 125 12.62 18.14 2.09
N TRP A 126 11.58 18.20 2.92
CA TRP A 126 11.44 19.24 3.95
C TRP A 126 12.65 19.24 4.90
N TRP A 127 13.03 18.08 5.43
CA TRP A 127 14.20 17.93 6.30
C TRP A 127 15.49 18.38 5.59
N ARG A 128 15.68 18.01 4.32
CA ARG A 128 16.84 18.42 3.52
C ARG A 128 16.89 19.93 3.30
N LYS A 129 15.77 20.57 2.97
CA LYS A 129 15.68 22.04 2.79
C LYS A 129 16.02 22.79 4.07
N MET A 130 15.69 22.24 5.23
CA MET A 130 16.04 22.83 6.53
C MET A 130 17.54 22.73 6.83
N HIS A 131 18.20 21.66 6.37
CA HIS A 131 19.64 21.47 6.48
C HIS A 131 20.47 22.07 5.34
N GLU A 132 19.83 22.60 4.29
CA GLU A 132 20.55 23.25 3.20
C GLU A 132 21.17 24.56 3.72
N PRO A 133 22.49 24.75 3.59
CA PRO A 133 23.12 26.00 4.00
C PRO A 133 22.50 27.13 3.19
N ARG A 134 21.82 28.06 3.89
CA ARG A 134 21.24 29.24 3.24
C ARG A 134 22.32 29.88 2.36
N PRO A 135 22.06 30.09 1.06
CA PRO A 135 23.04 30.76 0.22
C PRO A 135 23.35 32.11 0.87
N LEU A 136 24.63 32.33 1.16
CA LEU A 136 25.14 33.61 1.64
C LEU A 136 24.61 34.65 0.66
N ARG A 137 23.70 35.51 1.11
CA ARG A 137 23.29 36.69 0.35
C ARG A 137 24.57 37.41 -0.02
N ARG A 138 25.01 37.27 -1.28
CA ARG A 138 25.99 38.17 -1.87
C ARG A 138 25.33 39.53 -1.84
N SER A 139 25.66 40.31 -0.82
CA SER A 139 25.46 41.75 -0.80
C SER A 139 26.17 42.30 -2.03
N ALA A 140 25.40 42.53 -3.11
CA ALA A 140 25.85 43.34 -4.21
C ALA A 140 26.01 44.77 -3.66
N ARG A 141 27.27 45.20 -3.57
CA ARG A 141 27.66 46.60 -3.58
C ARG A 141 28.33 46.85 -4.93
#